data_AF-A0A8S3IPA4-F1
#
_entry.id   AF-A0A8S3IPA4-F1
#
_cell.length_a   1.000
_cell.length_b   1.000
_cell.length_c   1.000
_cell.angle_alpha   90.00
_cell.angle_beta   90.00
_cell.angle_gamma   90.00
#
_symmetry.space_group_name_H-M   'P 1'
#
loop_
_entity.id
_entity.type
_entity.pdbx_description
1 polymer ?
#
loop_
_entity_poly.entity_id
_entity_poly.type
_entity_poly.pdbx_seq_one_letter_code
_entity_poly.pdbx_strand_id
1 'polypeptide(L)'
;MGTLPSDVRVLYISVNQSKQNGARVIIACRNLDKGRNAMSRLLSETDASEDGIRLMECDLCSLESVRNCARLYNEQEERLDILICNAHLSWSSPIITKDGFNAVIQANYLGHFLLINLLLNKMKKCRPSRIVHVSSELHAGYRLINKK
;
A
#
# COMPACT_ATOMS: atom_id res chain seq x y z
N MET A 1 7.55 12.37 -17.27
CA MET A 1 7.66 11.09 -16.53
C MET A 1 7.73 11.44 -15.05
N GLY A 2 6.58 11.50 -14.38
CA GLY A 2 6.49 12.03 -13.01
C GLY A 2 6.99 11.02 -11.99
N THR A 3 8.22 11.17 -11.53
CA THR A 3 8.68 10.48 -10.31
C THR A 3 7.94 11.09 -9.13
N LEU A 4 7.08 10.30 -8.48
CA LEU A 4 6.50 10.66 -7.19
C LEU A 4 7.63 11.09 -6.23
N PRO A 5 7.48 12.19 -5.47
CA PRO A 5 8.47 12.61 -4.49
C PRO A 5 8.81 11.44 -3.57
N SER A 6 10.10 11.24 -3.30
CA SER A 6 10.73 10.10 -2.59
C SER A 6 10.14 9.73 -1.22
N ASP A 7 9.17 10.49 -0.72
CA ASP A 7 8.60 10.35 0.61
C ASP A 7 7.08 10.13 0.64
N VAL A 8 6.47 9.84 -0.51
CA VAL A 8 5.04 9.45 -0.62
C VAL A 8 4.97 7.95 -0.89
N ARG A 9 5.02 7.15 0.18
CA ARG A 9 4.94 5.68 0.06
C ARG A 9 3.51 5.23 0.33
N VAL A 10 2.68 5.42 -0.70
CA VAL A 10 1.25 5.09 -0.70
C VAL A 10 1.06 3.63 -1.06
N LEU A 11 0.26 2.94 -0.24
CA LEU A 11 -0.36 1.68 -0.60
C LEU A 11 -1.66 2.00 -1.34
N TYR A 12 -1.77 1.60 -2.59
CA TYR A 12 -3.00 1.77 -3.36
C TYR A 12 -3.86 0.53 -3.21
N ILE A 13 -5.11 0.75 -2.79
CA ILE A 13 -6.13 -0.27 -2.77
C ILE A 13 -7.22 0.18 -3.74
N SER A 14 -7.39 -0.53 -4.88
CA SER A 14 -8.42 -0.19 -5.86
C SER A 14 -9.63 -1.09 -5.71
N VAL A 15 -10.78 -0.43 -5.66
CA VAL A 15 -12.13 -0.94 -5.51
C VAL A 15 -12.86 -0.59 -6.81
N ASN A 16 -13.12 -1.63 -7.60
CA ASN A 16 -13.89 -1.67 -8.85
C ASN A 16 -13.26 -0.99 -10.07
N GLN A 17 -13.12 -1.76 -11.17
CA GLN A 17 -13.00 -1.26 -12.55
C GLN A 17 -14.28 -1.55 -13.34
N SER A 18 -15.46 -1.43 -12.70
CA SER A 18 -16.72 -1.51 -13.45
C SER A 18 -16.78 -0.32 -14.40
N LYS A 19 -16.92 -0.60 -15.70
CA LYS A 19 -16.90 0.36 -16.82
C LYS A 19 -17.89 1.53 -16.72
N GLN A 20 -18.77 1.56 -15.71
CA GLN A 20 -19.84 2.55 -15.56
C GLN A 20 -19.65 3.58 -14.42
N ASN A 21 -18.77 3.35 -13.42
CA ASN A 21 -18.74 4.19 -12.20
C ASN A 21 -17.36 4.78 -11.80
N GLY A 22 -16.34 4.68 -12.66
CA GLY A 22 -14.99 5.12 -12.29
C GLY A 22 -14.35 4.21 -11.21
N ALA A 23 -13.04 4.33 -11.05
CA ALA A 23 -12.32 3.53 -10.05
C ALA A 23 -12.44 4.17 -8.67
N ARG A 24 -12.82 3.38 -7.66
CA ARG A 24 -12.70 3.80 -6.26
C ARG A 24 -11.31 3.45 -5.75
N VAL A 25 -10.60 4.42 -5.19
CA VAL A 25 -9.19 4.32 -4.81
C VAL A 25 -9.05 4.65 -3.34
N ILE A 26 -8.41 3.74 -2.60
CA ILE A 26 -8.02 3.99 -1.22
C ILE A 26 -6.51 4.11 -1.17
N ILE A 27 -6.07 5.28 -0.71
CA ILE A 27 -4.69 5.64 -0.47
C ILE A 27 -4.42 5.35 1.01
N ALA A 28 -3.80 4.20 1.29
CA ALA A 28 -3.36 3.88 2.65
C ALA A 28 -1.93 4.38 2.86
N CYS A 29 -1.71 5.22 3.88
CA CYS A 29 -0.41 5.83 4.12
C CYS A 29 -0.20 6.19 5.59
N ARG A 30 1.07 6.27 6.02
CA ARG A 30 1.43 6.67 7.38
C ARG A 30 1.22 8.16 7.65
N ASN A 31 1.48 9.01 6.66
CA ASN A 31 1.37 10.46 6.79
C ASN A 31 0.19 10.95 5.95
N LEU A 32 -0.91 11.30 6.62
CA LEU A 32 -2.14 11.71 5.96
C LEU A 32 -2.01 13.03 5.19
N ASP A 33 -1.14 13.96 5.60
CA ASP A 33 -0.93 15.21 4.86
C ASP A 33 -0.28 14.94 3.49
N LYS A 34 0.71 14.05 3.45
CA LYS A 34 1.29 13.57 2.19
C LYS A 34 0.28 12.78 1.37
N GLY A 35 -0.59 12.02 2.02
CA GLY A 35 -1.72 11.35 1.38
C GLY A 35 -2.69 12.33 0.72
N ARG A 36 -3.05 13.43 1.40
CA ARG A 36 -3.88 14.51 0.85
C ARG A 36 -3.24 15.14 -0.38
N ASN A 37 -1.94 15.42 -0.34
CA ASN A 37 -1.22 15.94 -1.51
C ASN A 37 -1.25 14.96 -2.70
N ALA A 38 -1.09 13.65 -2.44
CA ALA A 38 -1.21 12.62 -3.46
C ALA A 38 -2.62 12.52 -4.04
N MET A 39 -3.65 12.65 -3.19
CA MET A 39 -5.05 12.69 -3.60
C MET A 39 -5.33 13.92 -4.47
N SER A 40 -4.92 15.12 -4.05
CA SER A 40 -5.06 16.35 -4.86
C SER A 40 -4.38 16.22 -6.22
N ARG A 41 -3.19 15.62 -6.26
CA ARG A 41 -2.50 15.35 -7.52
C ARG A 41 -3.30 14.39 -8.42
N LEU A 42 -3.80 13.28 -7.85
CA LEU A 42 -4.58 12.30 -8.62
C LEU A 42 -5.87 12.93 -9.19
N LEU A 43 -6.56 13.75 -8.40
CA LEU A 43 -7.73 14.50 -8.86
C LEU A 43 -7.41 15.52 -9.95
N SER A 44 -6.21 16.11 -9.94
CA SER A 44 -5.78 17.06 -10.98
C SER A 44 -5.31 16.39 -12.28
N GLU A 45 -4.85 15.14 -12.21
CA GLU A 45 -4.25 14.41 -13.34
C GLU A 45 -5.21 13.40 -13.98
N THR A 46 -6.41 13.19 -13.40
CA THR A 46 -7.38 12.18 -13.84
C THR A 46 -8.82 12.68 -13.69
N ASP A 47 -9.77 12.03 -14.37
CA ASP A 47 -11.21 12.29 -14.22
C ASP A 47 -11.82 11.60 -12.97
N ALA A 48 -11.00 11.32 -11.95
CA ALA A 48 -11.48 10.72 -10.72
C ALA A 48 -12.36 11.72 -9.95
N SER A 49 -13.48 11.22 -9.40
CA SER A 49 -14.29 11.99 -8.45
C SER A 49 -13.60 12.03 -7.07
N GLU A 50 -13.79 13.12 -6.33
CA GLU A 50 -13.36 13.23 -4.94
C GLU A 50 -13.99 12.13 -4.07
N ASP A 51 -15.26 11.78 -4.31
CA ASP A 51 -15.94 10.66 -3.66
C ASP A 51 -15.35 9.30 -4.04
N GLY A 52 -14.63 9.25 -5.16
CA GLY A 52 -13.92 8.09 -5.66
C GLY A 52 -12.59 7.84 -4.95
N ILE A 53 -12.06 8.79 -4.18
CA ILE A 53 -10.76 8.64 -3.52
C ILE A 53 -10.91 8.78 -2.01
N ARG A 54 -10.29 7.89 -1.26
CA ARG A 54 -10.30 7.94 0.20
C ARG A 54 -8.90 7.73 0.78
N LEU A 55 -8.64 8.42 1.89
CA LEU A 55 -7.43 8.22 2.68
C LEU A 55 -7.71 7.30 3.87
N MET A 56 -6.78 6.38 4.11
CA MET A 56 -6.74 5.56 5.33
C MET A 56 -5.34 5.63 5.93
N GLU A 57 -5.26 5.79 7.25
CA GLU A 57 -3.98 5.72 7.93
C GLU A 57 -3.50 4.26 8.00
N CYS A 58 -2.26 4.02 7.59
CA CYS A 58 -1.63 2.71 7.69
C CYS A 58 -0.10 2.86 7.82
N ASP A 59 0.42 2.54 9.01
CA ASP A 59 1.85 2.44 9.25
C ASP A 59 2.28 0.97 9.30
N LEU A 60 3.03 0.54 8.28
CA LEU A 60 3.55 -0.83 8.18
C LEU A 60 4.60 -1.14 9.26
N CYS A 61 5.17 -0.14 9.95
CA CYS A 61 6.02 -0.31 11.13
C CYS A 61 5.23 -0.48 12.44
N SER A 62 3.91 -0.60 12.38
CA SER A 62 3.02 -0.81 13.52
C SER A 62 1.99 -1.88 13.17
N LEU A 63 2.15 -3.10 13.67
CA LEU A 63 1.20 -4.20 13.39
C LEU A 63 -0.22 -3.88 13.87
N GLU A 64 -0.33 -3.08 14.93
CA GLU A 64 -1.59 -2.51 15.40
C GLU A 64 -2.21 -1.54 14.38
N SER A 65 -1.43 -0.63 13.79
CA SER A 65 -1.90 0.28 12.74
C SER A 65 -2.39 -0.51 11.52
N VAL A 66 -1.67 -1.56 11.12
CA VAL A 66 -2.08 -2.46 10.03
C VAL A 66 -3.42 -3.14 10.33
N ARG A 67 -3.62 -3.63 11.56
CA ARG A 67 -4.90 -4.24 11.98
C ARG A 67 -6.03 -3.22 11.95
N ASN A 68 -5.79 -2.00 12.43
CA ASN A 68 -6.78 -0.93 12.43
C ASN A 68 -7.17 -0.52 11.00
N CYS A 69 -6.19 -0.36 10.10
CA CYS A 69 -6.44 -0.09 8.69
C CYS A 69 -7.29 -1.21 8.05
N ALA A 70 -6.93 -2.47 8.27
CA ALA A 70 -7.66 -3.60 7.70
C ALA A 70 -9.09 -3.71 8.26
N ARG A 71 -9.28 -3.43 9.56
CA ARG A 71 -10.59 -3.38 10.21
C ARG A 71 -11.47 -2.30 9.59
N LEU A 72 -10.96 -1.06 9.52
CA LEU A 72 -11.67 0.07 8.91
C LEU A 72 -12.05 -0.24 7.46
N TYR A 73 -11.11 -0.78 6.68
CA TYR A 73 -11.37 -1.20 5.31
C TYR A 73 -12.49 -2.26 5.25
N ASN A 74 -12.44 -3.28 6.11
CA ASN A 74 -13.43 -4.34 6.13
C ASN A 74 -14.84 -3.86 6.47
N GLU A 75 -14.94 -2.87 7.35
CA GLU A 75 -16.19 -2.24 7.79
C GLU A 75 -16.78 -1.27 6.74
N GLN A 76 -15.91 -0.51 6.06
CA GLN A 76 -16.34 0.64 5.26
C GLN A 76 -16.42 0.36 3.76
N GLU A 77 -15.76 -0.68 3.28
CA GLU A 77 -15.62 -0.96 1.86
C GLU A 77 -16.17 -2.34 1.54
N GLU A 78 -17.10 -2.42 0.60
CA GLU A 78 -17.80 -3.66 0.31
C GLU A 78 -16.91 -4.68 -0.41
N ARG A 79 -16.01 -4.20 -1.25
CA ARG A 79 -15.22 -5.02 -2.17
C ARG A 79 -13.75 -4.63 -2.21
N LEU A 80 -12.89 -5.57 -2.60
CA LEU A 80 -11.46 -5.36 -2.84
C LEU A 80 -11.03 -6.12 -4.09
N ASP A 81 -10.75 -5.39 -5.16
CA ASP A 81 -10.34 -5.98 -6.44
C ASP A 81 -8.84 -6.03 -6.60
N ILE A 82 -8.14 -4.96 -6.24
CA ILE A 82 -6.70 -4.86 -6.41
C ILE A 82 -6.07 -4.33 -5.14
N LEU A 83 -5.14 -5.10 -4.58
CA LEU A 83 -4.28 -4.68 -3.48
C LEU A 83 -2.86 -4.47 -4.01
N ILE A 84 -2.33 -3.25 -3.93
CA ILE A 84 -0.98 -2.91 -4.42
C ILE A 84 -0.04 -2.69 -3.23
N CYS A 85 0.81 -3.68 -2.95
CA CYS A 85 1.86 -3.65 -1.95
C CYS A 85 3.09 -2.87 -2.47
N ASN A 86 3.01 -1.54 -2.43
CA ASN A 86 4.04 -0.63 -2.96
C ASN A 86 4.87 0.09 -1.88
N ALA A 87 4.28 0.35 -0.71
CA ALA A 87 4.97 1.03 0.36
C ALA A 87 6.17 0.20 0.86
N HIS A 88 7.32 0.83 1.04
CA HIS A 88 8.52 0.15 1.56
C HIS A 88 9.29 1.11 2.45
N LEU A 89 10.32 0.65 3.14
CA LEU A 89 11.39 1.45 3.74
C LEU A 89 12.70 1.06 3.07
N SER A 90 13.54 2.07 2.85
CA SER A 90 14.92 1.86 2.41
C SER A 90 15.80 1.71 3.65
N TRP A 91 16.94 1.03 3.52
CA TRP A 91 17.89 0.90 4.61
C TRP A 91 18.40 2.28 5.03
N SER A 92 17.96 2.76 6.19
CA SER A 92 18.45 3.98 6.83
C SER A 92 18.63 3.70 8.32
N SER A 93 19.84 3.31 8.72
CA SER A 93 20.23 2.92 10.08
C SER A 93 19.39 1.79 10.72
N PRO A 94 19.95 1.01 11.67
CA PRO A 94 19.19 -0.04 12.34
C PRO A 94 18.14 0.60 13.27
N ILE A 95 16.89 0.67 12.80
CA ILE A 95 15.73 1.09 13.59
C ILE A 95 14.94 -0.14 13.99
N ILE A 96 14.68 -0.28 15.29
CA ILE A 96 13.75 -1.29 15.82
C ILE A 96 12.38 -0.63 15.99
N THR A 97 11.33 -1.29 15.52
CA THR A 97 9.95 -0.84 15.66
C THR A 97 9.43 -1.06 17.07
N LYS A 98 8.28 -0.47 17.40
CA LYS A 98 7.58 -0.75 18.67
C LYS A 98 7.19 -2.22 18.85
N ASP A 99 7.07 -2.95 17.74
CA ASP A 99 6.73 -4.38 17.74
C ASP A 99 7.97 -5.28 17.90
N GLY A 100 9.16 -4.69 18.07
CA GLY A 100 10.41 -5.41 18.34
C GLY A 100 11.14 -5.95 17.11
N PHE A 101 10.74 -5.55 15.89
CA PHE A 101 11.37 -6.00 14.65
C PHE A 101 12.25 -4.92 14.03
N ASN A 102 13.17 -5.33 13.16
CA ASN A 102 13.85 -4.39 12.26
C ASN A 102 12.81 -3.69 11.37
N ALA A 103 12.86 -2.36 11.30
CA ALA A 103 11.89 -1.54 10.57
C ALA A 103 11.76 -1.88 9.09
N VAL A 104 12.87 -2.22 8.41
CA VAL A 104 12.85 -2.60 6.99
C VAL A 104 12.17 -3.95 6.81
N ILE A 105 12.51 -4.94 7.66
CA ILE A 105 11.87 -6.26 7.62
C ILE A 105 10.38 -6.13 7.92
N GLN A 106 10.02 -5.35 8.93
CA GLN A 106 8.64 -5.19 9.29
C GLN A 106 7.84 -4.47 8.20
N ALA A 107 8.29 -3.31 7.75
CA ALA A 107 7.55 -2.54 6.77
C ALA A 107 7.42 -3.26 5.42
N ASN A 108 8.51 -3.85 4.93
CA ASN A 108 8.56 -4.40 3.56
C ASN A 108 7.97 -5.81 3.47
N TYR A 109 7.92 -6.55 4.58
CA TYR A 109 7.45 -7.94 4.57
C TYR A 109 6.31 -8.17 5.58
N LEU A 110 6.56 -8.02 6.89
CA LEU A 110 5.59 -8.42 7.91
C LEU A 110 4.29 -7.62 7.86
N GLY A 111 4.37 -6.30 7.68
CA GLY A 111 3.23 -5.41 7.59
C GLY A 111 2.36 -5.73 6.37
N HIS A 112 2.97 -5.88 5.18
CA HIS A 112 2.26 -6.29 3.97
C HIS A 112 1.64 -7.67 4.11
N PHE A 113 2.39 -8.64 4.61
CA PHE A 113 1.91 -9.99 4.83
C PHE A 113 0.68 -10.00 5.75
N LEU A 114 0.75 -9.27 6.87
CA LEU A 114 -0.38 -9.15 7.80
C LEU A 114 -1.59 -8.50 7.12
N LEU A 115 -1.39 -7.38 6.41
CA LEU A 115 -2.47 -6.67 5.73
C LEU A 115 -3.17 -7.56 4.68
N ILE A 116 -2.38 -8.25 3.86
CA ILE A 116 -2.89 -9.20 2.87
C ILE A 116 -3.76 -10.26 3.55
N ASN A 117 -3.27 -10.90 4.62
CA ASN A 117 -4.02 -11.96 5.30
C ASN A 117 -5.34 -11.45 5.91
N LEU A 118 -5.34 -10.24 6.47
CA LEU A 118 -6.54 -9.63 7.05
C LEU A 118 -7.59 -9.24 5.99
N LEU A 119 -7.17 -8.97 4.76
CA LEU A 119 -8.05 -8.60 3.65
C LEU A 119 -8.37 -9.77 2.70
N LEU A 120 -7.66 -10.89 2.82
CA LEU A 120 -7.71 -12.01 1.88
C LEU A 120 -9.12 -12.58 1.69
N ASN A 121 -9.90 -12.68 2.78
CA ASN A 121 -11.27 -13.19 2.70
C ASN A 121 -12.18 -12.28 1.86
N LYS A 122 -11.99 -10.96 1.92
CA LYS A 122 -12.75 -10.02 1.09
C LYS A 122 -12.34 -10.14 -0.37
N MET A 123 -11.03 -10.23 -0.65
CA MET A 123 -10.53 -10.46 -2.01
C MET A 123 -11.08 -11.74 -2.63
N LYS A 124 -11.13 -12.85 -1.87
CA LYS A 124 -11.68 -14.13 -2.34
C LYS A 124 -13.15 -14.05 -2.70
N LYS A 125 -13.94 -13.21 -2.01
CA LYS A 125 -15.35 -12.95 -2.32
C LYS A 125 -15.52 -12.07 -3.56
N CYS A 126 -14.56 -11.18 -3.84
CA CYS A 126 -14.60 -10.24 -4.96
C CYS A 126 -13.81 -10.75 -6.18
N ARG A 127 -14.32 -11.75 -6.91
CA ARG A 127 -13.62 -12.30 -8.08
C ARG A 127 -14.04 -11.55 -9.37
N PRO A 128 -13.09 -11.22 -10.26
CA PRO A 128 -11.65 -11.43 -10.14
C PRO A 128 -10.96 -10.40 -9.22
N SER A 129 -10.03 -10.87 -8.37
CA SER A 129 -9.17 -10.01 -7.54
C SER A 129 -7.69 -10.36 -7.72
N ARG A 130 -6.80 -9.40 -7.44
CA ARG A 130 -5.34 -9.52 -7.62
C ARG A 130 -4.57 -8.82 -6.51
N ILE A 131 -3.45 -9.42 -6.10
CA ILE A 131 -2.45 -8.78 -5.25
C ILE A 131 -1.24 -8.47 -6.13
N VAL A 132 -0.74 -7.23 -6.07
CA VAL A 132 0.44 -6.77 -6.81
C VAL A 132 1.51 -6.38 -5.80
N HIS A 133 2.63 -7.09 -5.80
CA HIS A 133 3.82 -6.69 -5.06
C HIS A 133 4.72 -5.85 -5.98
N VAL A 134 5.03 -4.63 -5.55
CA VAL A 134 6.00 -3.79 -6.26
C VAL A 134 7.37 -4.01 -5.63
N SER A 135 8.32 -4.47 -6.45
CA SER A 135 9.72 -4.62 -6.07
C SER A 135 10.59 -3.57 -6.78
N SER A 136 11.86 -3.49 -6.40
CA SER A 136 12.87 -2.60 -6.98
C SER A 136 13.99 -3.42 -7.62
N GLU A 137 14.70 -2.86 -8.60
CA GLU A 137 15.89 -3.48 -9.20
C GLU A 137 17.00 -3.76 -8.17
N LEU A 138 17.05 -3.04 -7.04
CA LEU A 138 17.95 -3.36 -5.93
C LEU A 138 17.72 -4.78 -5.36
N HIS A 139 16.51 -5.33 -5.53
CA HIS A 139 16.22 -6.72 -5.21
C HIS A 139 16.92 -7.72 -6.16
N ALA A 140 17.14 -7.34 -7.42
CA ALA A 140 17.88 -8.15 -8.40
C ALA A 140 19.42 -8.06 -8.23
N GLY A 141 19.89 -7.20 -7.32
CA GLY A 141 21.29 -6.82 -7.14
C GLY A 141 22.21 -7.81 -6.42
N TYR A 142 21.79 -9.05 -6.12
CA TYR A 142 22.73 -10.14 -5.79
C TYR A 142 23.15 -10.85 -7.07
N ARG A 143 23.98 -10.18 -7.88
CA ARG A 143 24.80 -10.88 -8.87
C ARG A 143 25.82 -11.68 -8.07
N LEU A 144 25.83 -13.01 -8.23
CA LEU A 144 26.89 -13.87 -7.71
C LEU A 144 28.23 -13.22 -8.04
N ILE A 145 28.99 -12.82 -7.02
CA ILE A 145 30.38 -12.44 -7.19
C ILE A 145 31.10 -13.75 -7.53
N ASN A 146 31.11 -14.12 -8.81
CA ASN A 146 32.06 -15.09 -9.31
C ASN A 146 33.44 -14.45 -9.19
N LYS A 147 34.09 -14.70 -8.04
CA LYS A 147 35.53 -14.49 -7.89
C LYS A 147 36.21 -15.28 -9.00
N LYS A 148 36.84 -14.56 -9.93
CA LYS A 148 37.93 -15.11 -10.75
C LYS A 148 39.16 -15.30 -9.88
#